data_AF-A0A3B9SWL0-F1
#
_entry.id   AF-A0A3B9SWL0-F1
#
_cell.length_a   1.000
_cell.length_b   1.000
_cell.length_c   1.000
_cell.angle_alpha   90.00
_cell.angle_beta   90.00
_cell.angle_gamma   90.00
#
_symmetry.space_group_name_H-M   'P 1'
#
loop_
_entity.id
_entity.type
_entity.pdbx_description
1 polymer ?
#
loop_
_entity_poly.entity_id
_entity_poly.type
_entity_poly.pdbx_seq_one_letter_code
_entity_poly.pdbx_strand_id
1 'polypeptide(L)'
;MCNRLTGGINMKKHNKMRVLAVLTAALTLGSIPAFRPVKQSAVLLTATAAEADYPWSTYLKKSADWFGTQEALTVADACVQYQVAGEGGWEKGMGTAHTGDWAHSTIDNDATTSQIRFLMRSYAATGNRTYYDCAMRGVACLYKMQYSNGGWMQCLNTPNTYHAHITLNDGAYVHVLQIMQELSKKSGDFTAVSDSDAAAAAASLEKGIQCLLNMQIKVNGRKTAWCQQHNENTLAPDSARAYELPSICTSESAGVITFLYQYAKEHPERTDIVEAVNAAIEWFKKVQLNGIEFVKVGDDKVVRQNPDAAPLWARFYTLDTEVPLFSDRDGSTHYDVSEISQERRTGYSWYGNWGKNVVNLAPLDGKPAADPTYNGTLISSLTVHDRSNAEKWSIQQGLRVGSKVFGDRDFTVVYLPDYLTGAEYVQSACDSKTYTGDLADMTVSAPATAYVMVDMRLLEEQGLYPDWLGDWTQENGIVSISNTVEFWIFRKELNAGDSVKLGSNLTGQNVVNYFTAVVPKTVETTTAVTTTETTTTTTETTTTTTITTTTDIPHQRLSGDVDCSGSVDVSDAVLLARYLAEDAEAVITNAGMQNAECDGQPNLTGNDIVTILKYVAMLIDKFPV
;
A
#
# COMPACT_ATOMS: atom_id res chain seq x y z
N MET A 1 -50.04 15.87 38.23
CA MET A 1 -49.93 17.07 39.09
C MET A 1 -48.45 17.43 39.26
N CYS A 2 -48.15 18.66 39.68
CA CYS A 2 -46.81 19.25 39.84
C CYS A 2 -45.98 18.59 41.00
N ASN A 3 -44.65 18.76 41.16
CA ASN A 3 -43.66 19.54 40.40
C ASN A 3 -42.19 19.02 40.58
N ARG A 4 -41.25 19.66 39.85
CA ARG A 4 -39.75 19.61 39.97
C ARG A 4 -39.23 20.06 41.37
N LEU A 5 -38.00 19.87 41.87
CA LEU A 5 -36.73 19.10 41.65
C LEU A 5 -35.90 19.22 42.99
N THR A 6 -34.58 18.97 43.24
CA THR A 6 -33.33 18.68 42.49
C THR A 6 -32.23 18.08 43.42
N GLY A 7 -31.30 17.25 42.92
CA GLY A 7 -29.90 17.12 43.42
C GLY A 7 -29.58 16.12 44.56
N GLY A 8 -28.32 15.64 44.63
CA GLY A 8 -27.81 14.75 45.70
C GLY A 8 -26.31 14.38 45.59
N ILE A 9 -25.68 13.92 46.69
CA ILE A 9 -24.27 13.49 46.78
C ILE A 9 -24.11 12.40 47.86
N ASN A 10 -23.47 11.25 47.57
CA ASN A 10 -22.70 10.46 48.57
C ASN A 10 -21.86 9.32 47.94
N MET A 11 -20.57 9.17 48.31
CA MET A 11 -19.83 7.89 48.22
C MET A 11 -18.58 7.86 49.11
N LYS A 12 -18.01 6.67 49.33
CA LYS A 12 -17.20 6.34 50.53
C LYS A 12 -15.69 6.18 50.30
N LYS A 13 -14.91 6.68 51.27
CA LYS A 13 -13.61 6.23 51.84
C LYS A 13 -12.57 5.52 50.95
N HIS A 14 -11.30 5.91 51.12
CA HIS A 14 -10.11 5.12 50.82
C HIS A 14 -9.15 5.11 52.03
N ASN A 15 -8.36 4.05 52.19
CA ASN A 15 -7.31 3.94 53.20
C ASN A 15 -5.94 4.32 52.62
N LYS A 16 -5.14 5.08 53.38
CA LYS A 16 -3.67 5.11 53.27
C LYS A 16 -3.09 5.11 54.68
N MET A 17 -2.18 4.18 54.96
CA MET A 17 -1.53 4.04 56.26
C MET A 17 -0.15 4.73 56.24
N ARG A 18 0.24 5.36 57.35
CA ARG A 18 1.54 6.02 57.53
C ARG A 18 2.43 5.19 58.43
N VAL A 19 3.75 5.25 58.20
CA VAL A 19 4.78 4.96 59.20
C VAL A 19 5.72 6.16 59.24
N LEU A 20 6.24 6.50 60.41
CA LEU A 20 7.00 7.73 60.69
C LEU A 20 8.44 7.39 61.12
N ALA A 21 9.39 8.26 60.80
CA ALA A 21 10.80 8.09 61.15
C ALA A 21 11.11 8.47 62.61
N VAL A 22 12.24 7.96 63.12
CA VAL A 22 12.90 8.39 64.36
C VAL A 22 14.38 8.67 64.02
N LEU A 23 14.96 9.73 64.58
CA LEU A 23 16.31 10.21 64.25
C LEU A 23 16.94 10.96 65.44
N THR A 24 18.21 10.68 65.76
CA THR A 24 18.98 11.39 66.80
C THR A 24 20.49 11.35 66.56
N ALA A 25 21.13 12.54 66.57
CA ALA A 25 22.57 12.81 66.82
C ALA A 25 23.61 12.27 65.81
N ALA A 26 24.77 12.92 65.56
CA ALA A 26 25.35 14.19 66.05
C ALA A 26 26.16 14.92 64.93
N LEU A 27 26.62 16.16 65.21
CA LEU A 27 27.42 16.99 64.29
C LEU A 27 28.94 16.86 64.50
N THR A 28 29.70 17.05 63.41
CA THR A 28 30.97 17.80 63.38
C THR A 28 31.01 18.66 62.11
N LEU A 29 31.71 19.80 62.12
CA LEU A 29 31.65 20.80 61.03
C LEU A 29 32.77 20.65 59.98
N GLY A 30 32.44 20.98 58.72
CA GLY A 30 33.37 21.26 57.62
C GLY A 30 32.65 22.10 56.54
N SER A 31 33.25 23.20 56.09
CA SER A 31 32.54 24.27 55.38
C SER A 31 32.76 24.29 53.85
N ILE A 32 31.69 24.12 53.08
CA ILE A 32 31.61 24.32 51.62
C ILE A 32 30.25 25.03 51.31
N PRO A 33 30.18 26.00 50.37
CA PRO A 33 28.96 26.79 50.14
C PRO A 33 27.76 25.99 49.57
N ALA A 34 26.57 26.53 49.78
CA ALA A 34 25.31 25.80 49.62
C ALA A 34 24.87 25.56 48.15
N PHE A 35 24.63 24.29 47.82
CA PHE A 35 23.79 23.91 46.68
C PHE A 35 22.30 23.95 47.08
N ARG A 36 21.45 24.46 46.18
CA ARG A 36 19.99 24.37 46.33
C ARG A 36 19.51 22.97 45.88
N PRO A 37 18.59 22.31 46.60
CA PRO A 37 17.93 21.12 46.09
C PRO A 37 16.98 21.52 44.95
N VAL A 38 17.34 21.17 43.71
CA VAL A 38 16.43 21.25 42.57
C VAL A 38 15.38 20.14 42.72
N LYS A 39 14.11 20.45 42.50
CA LYS A 39 13.03 19.45 42.49
C LYS A 39 13.31 18.46 41.36
N GLN A 40 13.41 17.16 41.68
CA GLN A 40 13.37 16.11 40.67
C GLN A 40 11.95 16.03 40.09
N SER A 41 11.72 16.73 38.97
CA SER A 41 10.69 16.32 38.02
C SER A 41 11.10 14.97 37.44
N ALA A 42 10.16 14.04 37.32
CA ALA A 42 10.42 12.78 36.62
C ALA A 42 10.67 13.09 35.14
N VAL A 43 11.91 12.90 34.68
CA VAL A 43 12.29 13.13 33.28
C VAL A 43 11.87 11.91 32.46
N LEU A 44 11.20 12.18 31.34
CA LEU A 44 10.78 11.22 30.33
C LEU A 44 12.00 10.41 29.83
N LEU A 45 12.02 9.10 30.11
CA LEU A 45 13.19 8.23 29.84
C LEU A 45 12.89 7.17 28.77
N THR A 46 12.85 7.59 27.51
CA THR A 46 12.78 6.71 26.33
C THR A 46 13.56 7.32 25.16
N ALA A 47 14.18 6.46 24.34
CA ALA A 47 14.80 6.79 23.05
C ALA A 47 16.13 7.62 23.06
N THR A 48 16.88 7.65 24.16
CA THR A 48 18.32 8.03 24.15
C THR A 48 19.24 7.03 24.86
N ALA A 49 18.70 6.01 25.52
CA ALA A 49 19.46 5.07 26.37
C ALA A 49 20.22 3.96 25.60
N ALA A 50 20.27 4.00 24.26
CA ALA A 50 21.10 3.10 23.45
C ALA A 50 22.54 3.62 23.26
N GLU A 51 22.78 4.91 23.50
CA GLU A 51 24.08 5.58 23.35
C GLU A 51 24.90 5.54 24.65
N ALA A 52 24.63 4.56 25.53
CA ALA A 52 25.03 4.59 26.94
C ALA A 52 26.53 4.38 27.20
N ASP A 53 27.17 3.45 26.49
CA ASP A 53 28.55 3.01 26.79
C ASP A 53 29.58 3.45 25.74
N TYR A 54 29.27 3.43 24.43
CA TYR A 54 30.25 3.69 23.35
C TYR A 54 29.65 4.43 22.13
N PRO A 55 30.08 5.67 21.81
CA PRO A 55 29.58 6.43 20.65
C PRO A 55 30.26 6.02 19.31
N TRP A 56 29.90 4.83 18.80
CA TRP A 56 30.48 4.26 17.56
C TRP A 56 30.43 5.22 16.35
N SER A 57 29.31 5.91 16.18
CA SER A 57 29.09 6.89 15.11
C SER A 57 30.06 8.09 15.16
N THR A 58 30.73 8.33 16.29
CA THR A 58 31.80 9.32 16.47
C THR A 58 33.17 8.67 16.35
N TYR A 59 33.39 7.51 16.96
CA TYR A 59 34.66 6.79 16.88
C TYR A 59 35.05 6.39 15.46
N LEU A 60 34.10 5.87 14.67
CA LEU A 60 34.34 5.46 13.28
C LEU A 60 34.55 6.64 12.31
N LYS A 61 34.58 7.88 12.81
CA LYS A 61 34.94 9.10 12.06
C LYS A 61 36.29 9.72 12.48
N LYS A 62 37.01 9.11 13.43
CA LYS A 62 38.36 9.53 13.85
C LYS A 62 39.38 9.22 12.74
N SER A 63 40.52 9.92 12.75
CA SER A 63 41.64 9.67 11.81
C SER A 63 42.31 8.32 12.06
N ALA A 64 43.02 7.78 11.05
CA ALA A 64 43.73 6.50 11.16
C ALA A 64 44.68 6.46 12.37
N ASP A 65 45.49 7.51 12.55
CA ASP A 65 46.45 7.65 13.66
C ASP A 65 45.79 7.55 15.05
N TRP A 66 44.52 7.97 15.19
CA TRP A 66 43.81 7.90 16.46
C TRP A 66 43.57 6.46 16.92
N PHE A 67 43.40 5.51 15.99
CA PHE A 67 43.19 4.08 16.31
C PHE A 67 44.43 3.40 16.92
N GLY A 68 45.61 4.04 16.89
CA GLY A 68 46.81 3.62 17.61
C GLY A 68 47.00 4.29 18.98
N THR A 69 46.09 5.19 19.41
CA THR A 69 46.21 5.91 20.69
C THR A 69 45.68 5.11 21.87
N GLN A 70 46.19 5.37 23.08
CA GLN A 70 45.73 4.69 24.30
C GLN A 70 44.21 4.84 24.55
N GLU A 71 43.58 5.95 24.11
CA GLU A 71 42.12 6.13 24.12
C GLU A 71 41.44 5.02 23.28
N ALA A 72 41.85 4.88 22.02
CA ALA A 72 41.29 3.88 21.11
C ALA A 72 41.64 2.44 21.51
N LEU A 73 42.85 2.18 22.00
CA LEU A 73 43.25 0.84 22.45
C LEU A 73 42.45 0.39 23.67
N THR A 74 42.10 1.30 24.58
CA THR A 74 41.20 0.99 25.71
C THR A 74 39.81 0.56 25.22
N VAL A 75 39.32 1.12 24.11
CA VAL A 75 38.06 0.70 23.46
C VAL A 75 38.24 -0.63 22.70
N ALA A 76 39.37 -0.85 22.02
CA ALA A 76 39.66 -2.11 21.34
C ALA A 76 39.78 -3.29 22.31
N ASP A 77 40.46 -3.10 23.44
CA ASP A 77 40.58 -4.08 24.52
C ASP A 77 39.20 -4.38 25.14
N ALA A 78 38.33 -3.37 25.30
CA ALA A 78 36.94 -3.56 25.71
C ALA A 78 36.12 -4.36 24.68
N CYS A 79 36.28 -4.11 23.37
CA CYS A 79 35.68 -4.94 22.34
C CYS A 79 36.13 -6.41 22.44
N VAL A 80 37.40 -6.68 22.76
CA VAL A 80 37.89 -8.05 22.99
C VAL A 80 37.31 -8.65 24.27
N GLN A 81 37.18 -7.87 25.35
CA GLN A 81 36.64 -8.30 26.63
C GLN A 81 35.15 -8.67 26.57
N TYR A 82 34.35 -7.88 25.86
CA TYR A 82 32.88 -8.00 25.82
C TYR A 82 32.33 -8.77 24.61
N GLN A 83 33.19 -9.50 23.88
CA GLN A 83 32.73 -10.37 22.78
C GLN A 83 32.01 -11.61 23.34
N VAL A 84 30.78 -11.87 22.87
CA VAL A 84 29.93 -12.94 23.40
C VAL A 84 30.56 -14.32 23.15
N ALA A 85 30.83 -15.04 24.24
CA ALA A 85 31.56 -16.30 24.21
C ALA A 85 30.81 -17.38 23.40
N GLY A 86 31.52 -18.06 22.50
CA GLY A 86 30.96 -19.09 21.61
C GLY A 86 30.19 -18.55 20.39
N GLU A 87 29.55 -17.38 20.52
CA GLU A 87 28.83 -16.72 19.43
C GLU A 87 29.77 -15.88 18.55
N GLY A 88 30.57 -15.00 19.15
CA GLY A 88 31.56 -14.17 18.47
C GLY A 88 31.08 -12.77 18.06
N GLY A 89 29.79 -12.44 18.22
CA GLY A 89 29.30 -11.07 18.10
C GLY A 89 29.32 -10.33 19.43
N TRP A 90 28.49 -9.29 19.54
CA TRP A 90 28.36 -8.47 20.75
C TRP A 90 26.89 -8.27 21.11
N GLU A 91 26.62 -8.20 22.42
CA GLU A 91 25.33 -7.76 22.96
C GLU A 91 25.04 -6.31 22.57
N LYS A 92 23.76 -5.95 22.58
CA LYS A 92 23.32 -4.55 22.49
C LYS A 92 23.99 -3.73 23.60
N GLY A 93 24.56 -2.58 23.28
CA GLY A 93 25.24 -1.74 24.29
C GLY A 93 26.65 -2.20 24.74
N MET A 94 27.08 -3.42 24.41
CA MET A 94 28.42 -3.99 24.65
C MET A 94 28.92 -4.07 26.10
N GLY A 95 29.07 -2.94 26.82
CA GLY A 95 29.56 -2.91 28.21
C GLY A 95 28.47 -3.27 29.23
N THR A 96 27.22 -3.03 28.87
CA THR A 96 26.02 -3.40 29.63
C THR A 96 25.62 -4.84 29.34
N ALA A 97 25.63 -5.71 30.36
CA ALA A 97 25.15 -7.09 30.24
C ALA A 97 23.61 -7.16 30.31
N HIS A 98 23.03 -7.93 29.39
CA HIS A 98 21.58 -8.07 29.21
C HIS A 98 21.05 -9.47 29.61
N THR A 99 19.74 -9.70 29.41
CA THR A 99 19.06 -10.96 29.70
C THR A 99 17.99 -11.26 28.63
N GLY A 100 17.66 -12.55 28.45
CA GLY A 100 16.79 -12.99 27.37
C GLY A 100 17.42 -12.75 25.99
N ASP A 101 16.60 -12.42 24.99
CA ASP A 101 17.02 -12.24 23.59
C ASP A 101 18.16 -11.23 23.40
N TRP A 102 18.28 -10.24 24.29
CA TRP A 102 19.33 -9.21 24.24
C TRP A 102 20.68 -9.64 24.83
N ALA A 103 20.76 -10.79 25.52
CA ALA A 103 22.02 -11.39 25.97
C ALA A 103 22.77 -12.14 24.86
N HIS A 104 22.23 -12.12 23.63
CA HIS A 104 22.81 -12.75 22.46
C HIS A 104 23.40 -11.70 21.50
N SER A 105 24.30 -12.17 20.64
CA SER A 105 24.94 -11.39 19.60
C SER A 105 23.91 -10.77 18.66
N THR A 106 23.98 -9.45 18.49
CA THR A 106 23.00 -8.69 17.70
C THR A 106 23.67 -7.75 16.69
N ILE A 107 22.90 -7.37 15.66
CA ILE A 107 23.21 -6.31 14.70
C ILE A 107 22.37 -5.04 14.93
N ASP A 108 21.52 -5.02 15.97
CA ASP A 108 20.70 -3.87 16.37
C ASP A 108 21.55 -2.73 16.96
N ASN A 109 21.19 -1.48 16.66
CA ASN A 109 21.89 -0.27 17.14
C ASN A 109 23.43 -0.33 16.93
N ASP A 110 23.84 -0.61 15.69
CA ASP A 110 25.24 -0.73 15.24
C ASP A 110 26.09 -1.84 15.91
N ALA A 111 25.48 -2.67 16.77
CA ALA A 111 26.17 -3.77 17.44
C ALA A 111 26.76 -4.78 16.44
N THR A 112 27.82 -5.46 16.86
CA THR A 112 28.70 -6.35 16.08
C THR A 112 29.42 -5.66 14.91
N THR A 113 28.70 -4.98 14.02
CA THR A 113 29.23 -4.31 12.82
C THR A 113 30.22 -3.20 13.17
N SER A 114 29.93 -2.35 14.17
CA SER A 114 30.86 -1.30 14.60
C SER A 114 32.11 -1.85 15.28
N GLN A 115 31.98 -2.88 16.11
CA GLN A 115 33.10 -3.52 16.80
C GLN A 115 34.07 -4.17 15.80
N ILE A 116 33.55 -4.86 14.77
CA ILE A 116 34.37 -5.42 13.67
C ILE A 116 35.21 -4.31 13.01
N ARG A 117 34.58 -3.21 12.58
CA ARG A 117 35.27 -2.09 11.93
C ARG A 117 36.29 -1.41 12.85
N PHE A 118 35.92 -1.16 14.10
CA PHE A 118 36.81 -0.55 15.09
C PHE A 118 38.06 -1.42 15.31
N LEU A 119 37.87 -2.72 15.53
CA LEU A 119 38.96 -3.68 15.75
C LEU A 119 39.86 -3.85 14.53
N MET A 120 39.31 -3.86 13.30
CA MET A 120 40.11 -3.91 12.08
C MET A 120 40.98 -2.65 11.90
N ARG A 121 40.47 -1.45 12.24
CA ARG A 121 41.26 -0.21 12.24
C ARG A 121 42.32 -0.20 13.33
N SER A 122 42.00 -0.66 14.55
CA SER A 122 42.96 -0.82 15.64
C SER A 122 44.06 -1.84 15.29
N TYR A 123 43.72 -2.92 14.58
CA TYR A 123 44.71 -3.84 14.02
C TYR A 123 45.57 -3.15 12.96
N ALA A 124 44.99 -2.42 12.00
CA ALA A 124 45.74 -1.72 10.96
C ALA A 124 46.72 -0.68 11.53
N ALA A 125 46.37 -0.02 12.64
CA ALA A 125 47.21 0.95 13.32
C ALA A 125 48.32 0.35 14.22
N THR A 126 48.24 -0.93 14.60
CA THR A 126 49.15 -1.54 15.61
C THR A 126 49.81 -2.86 15.24
N GLY A 127 49.24 -3.61 14.29
CA GLY A 127 49.59 -5.00 14.02
C GLY A 127 49.14 -6.01 15.11
N ASN A 128 48.42 -5.58 16.15
CA ASN A 128 48.00 -6.47 17.25
C ASN A 128 46.96 -7.50 16.76
N ARG A 129 47.41 -8.73 16.50
CA ARG A 129 46.55 -9.82 15.99
C ARG A 129 45.37 -10.16 16.87
N THR A 130 45.41 -9.88 18.18
CA THR A 130 44.26 -10.02 19.08
C THR A 130 43.02 -9.29 18.55
N TYR A 131 43.19 -8.10 17.97
CA TYR A 131 42.09 -7.32 17.41
C TYR A 131 41.60 -7.90 16.07
N TYR A 132 42.50 -8.34 15.19
CA TYR A 132 42.16 -9.02 13.94
C TYR A 132 41.37 -10.31 14.20
N ASP A 133 41.88 -11.17 15.08
CA ASP A 133 41.27 -12.46 15.41
C ASP A 133 39.90 -12.26 16.10
N CYS A 134 39.74 -11.16 16.85
CA CYS A 134 38.47 -10.75 17.45
C CYS A 134 37.48 -10.25 16.38
N ALA A 135 37.91 -9.38 15.47
CA ALA A 135 37.07 -8.90 14.36
C ALA A 135 36.61 -10.05 13.46
N MET A 136 37.49 -11.00 13.13
CA MET A 136 37.15 -12.15 12.29
C MET A 136 36.21 -13.14 12.99
N ARG A 137 36.21 -13.23 14.34
CA ARG A 137 35.14 -13.92 15.09
C ARG A 137 33.79 -13.19 14.99
N GLY A 138 33.81 -11.85 14.92
CA GLY A 138 32.64 -11.04 14.60
C GLY A 138 32.10 -11.32 13.21
N VAL A 139 32.96 -11.33 12.18
CA VAL A 139 32.59 -11.72 10.80
C VAL A 139 32.01 -13.15 10.77
N ALA A 140 32.61 -14.09 11.50
CA ALA A 140 32.07 -15.44 11.65
C ALA A 140 30.70 -15.48 12.36
N CYS A 141 30.40 -14.55 13.26
CA CYS A 141 29.05 -14.39 13.82
C CYS A 141 28.06 -13.88 12.76
N LEU A 142 28.44 -12.92 11.91
CA LEU A 142 27.60 -12.47 10.79
C LEU A 142 27.28 -13.62 9.81
N TYR A 143 28.17 -14.59 9.63
CA TYR A 143 27.87 -15.81 8.86
C TYR A 143 26.91 -16.77 9.60
N LYS A 144 26.98 -16.88 10.94
CA LYS A 144 25.99 -17.65 11.74
C LYS A 144 24.59 -17.01 11.70
N MET A 145 24.54 -15.68 11.61
CA MET A 145 23.32 -14.89 11.55
C MET A 145 22.67 -14.86 10.16
N GLN A 146 23.33 -15.40 9.12
CA GLN A 146 22.77 -15.44 7.76
C GLN A 146 21.93 -16.71 7.53
N TYR A 147 20.66 -16.52 7.17
CA TYR A 147 19.75 -17.58 6.74
C TYR A 147 20.14 -18.17 5.38
N SER A 148 19.61 -19.36 5.07
CA SER A 148 19.84 -20.06 3.79
C SER A 148 19.33 -19.29 2.56
N ASN A 149 18.30 -18.46 2.73
CA ASN A 149 17.79 -17.54 1.72
C ASN A 149 18.65 -16.26 1.53
N GLY A 150 19.58 -16.00 2.45
CA GLY A 150 20.51 -14.87 2.41
C GLY A 150 20.25 -13.74 3.40
N GLY A 151 19.10 -13.72 4.08
CA GLY A 151 18.76 -12.67 5.04
C GLY A 151 19.48 -12.79 6.39
N TRP A 152 19.51 -11.70 7.17
CA TRP A 152 20.12 -11.66 8.52
C TRP A 152 19.10 -11.40 9.62
N MET A 153 19.10 -12.26 10.65
CA MET A 153 18.35 -12.06 11.91
C MET A 153 18.84 -10.85 12.70
N GLN A 154 17.99 -10.27 13.56
CA GLN A 154 18.42 -9.18 14.47
C GLN A 154 19.35 -9.71 15.57
N CYS A 155 18.99 -10.83 16.20
CA CYS A 155 19.75 -11.44 17.31
C CYS A 155 19.93 -12.96 17.09
N LEU A 156 21.15 -13.46 17.30
CA LEU A 156 21.44 -14.88 17.24
C LEU A 156 20.65 -15.65 18.32
N ASN A 157 20.28 -16.90 18.05
CA ASN A 157 19.66 -17.81 19.05
C ASN A 157 18.28 -17.40 19.63
N THR A 158 17.50 -16.56 18.93
CA THR A 158 16.19 -16.01 19.41
C THR A 158 14.93 -16.54 18.68
N PRO A 159 14.79 -17.86 18.40
CA PRO A 159 13.75 -18.38 17.50
C PRO A 159 12.32 -18.17 18.03
N ASN A 160 11.37 -17.95 17.12
CA ASN A 160 9.96 -17.63 17.39
C ASN A 160 9.73 -16.25 18.06
N THR A 161 10.72 -15.36 17.99
CA THR A 161 10.59 -13.94 18.36
C THR A 161 10.81 -13.07 17.12
N TYR A 162 10.40 -11.79 17.14
CA TYR A 162 10.71 -10.89 16.02
C TYR A 162 12.21 -10.62 15.85
N HIS A 163 13.03 -10.94 16.86
CA HIS A 163 14.49 -10.84 16.77
C HIS A 163 15.10 -11.89 15.81
N ALA A 164 14.36 -12.94 15.45
CA ALA A 164 14.72 -13.88 14.40
C ALA A 164 14.44 -13.34 12.98
N HIS A 165 13.51 -12.39 12.81
CA HIS A 165 13.13 -11.91 11.48
C HIS A 165 14.30 -11.25 10.74
N ILE A 166 14.24 -11.31 9.41
CA ILE A 166 15.22 -10.66 8.54
C ILE A 166 15.11 -9.15 8.73
N THR A 167 16.13 -8.55 9.35
CA THR A 167 16.01 -7.21 9.95
C THR A 167 16.79 -6.16 9.18
N LEU A 168 16.05 -5.25 8.53
CA LEU A 168 16.56 -4.06 7.86
C LEU A 168 16.62 -2.84 8.82
N ASN A 169 15.85 -2.90 9.92
CA ASN A 169 15.72 -1.83 10.93
C ASN A 169 17.05 -1.24 11.42
N ASP A 170 17.06 0.08 11.59
CA ASP A 170 18.17 0.91 12.04
C ASP A 170 19.45 0.65 11.20
N GLY A 171 19.26 0.35 9.90
CA GLY A 171 20.31 0.09 8.93
C GLY A 171 21.05 -1.25 9.05
N ALA A 172 20.66 -2.12 9.97
CA ALA A 172 21.44 -3.30 10.39
C ALA A 172 21.88 -4.21 9.21
N TYR A 173 20.93 -4.59 8.34
CA TYR A 173 21.21 -5.38 7.14
C TYR A 173 22.24 -4.71 6.20
N VAL A 174 22.14 -3.39 6.03
CA VAL A 174 22.98 -2.62 5.12
C VAL A 174 24.41 -2.49 5.68
N HIS A 175 24.56 -2.34 7.00
CA HIS A 175 25.89 -2.34 7.64
C HIS A 175 26.60 -3.69 7.48
N VAL A 176 25.86 -4.81 7.51
CA VAL A 176 26.40 -6.14 7.21
C VAL A 176 26.78 -6.27 5.73
N LEU A 177 25.92 -5.86 4.78
CA LEU A 177 26.24 -5.87 3.35
C LEU A 177 27.50 -5.06 3.01
N GLN A 178 27.68 -3.89 3.62
CA GLN A 178 28.88 -3.07 3.45
C GLN A 178 30.14 -3.79 3.93
N ILE A 179 30.08 -4.47 5.09
CA ILE A 179 31.19 -5.30 5.59
C ILE A 179 31.50 -6.43 4.59
N MET A 180 30.49 -7.15 4.09
CA MET A 180 30.72 -8.22 3.11
C MET A 180 31.25 -7.69 1.76
N GLN A 181 30.86 -6.49 1.34
CA GLN A 181 31.35 -5.85 0.11
C GLN A 181 32.80 -5.36 0.23
N GLU A 182 33.19 -4.76 1.35
CA GLU A 182 34.58 -4.36 1.59
C GLU A 182 35.49 -5.58 1.79
N LEU A 183 35.04 -6.59 2.53
CA LEU A 183 35.82 -7.80 2.82
C LEU A 183 36.04 -8.64 1.55
N SER A 184 35.02 -8.80 0.70
CA SER A 184 35.16 -9.47 -0.61
C SER A 184 36.07 -8.74 -1.59
N LYS A 185 36.13 -7.40 -1.53
CA LYS A 185 37.03 -6.56 -2.33
C LYS A 185 38.40 -6.34 -1.69
N LYS A 186 38.62 -6.83 -0.47
CA LYS A 186 39.78 -6.49 0.39
C LYS A 186 40.06 -4.99 0.46
N SER A 187 39.00 -4.19 0.58
CA SER A 187 39.04 -2.73 0.59
C SER A 187 38.62 -2.18 1.95
N GLY A 188 38.66 -0.85 2.10
CA GLY A 188 38.26 -0.17 3.34
C GLY A 188 39.00 -0.69 4.56
N ASP A 189 38.24 -1.16 5.55
CA ASP A 189 38.79 -1.69 6.81
C ASP A 189 39.43 -3.09 6.65
N PHE A 190 39.21 -3.77 5.52
CA PHE A 190 39.44 -5.22 5.35
C PHE A 190 40.62 -5.58 4.42
N THR A 191 41.56 -4.66 4.21
CA THR A 191 42.74 -4.86 3.34
C THR A 191 43.66 -6.03 3.72
N ALA A 192 43.57 -6.53 4.95
CA ALA A 192 44.46 -7.56 5.50
C ALA A 192 43.89 -9.01 5.49
N VAL A 193 42.72 -9.25 4.90
CA VAL A 193 42.05 -10.57 4.92
C VAL A 193 42.56 -11.55 3.85
N SER A 194 42.36 -12.85 4.07
CA SER A 194 42.80 -13.87 3.11
C SER A 194 41.89 -13.94 1.88
N ASP A 195 42.34 -14.61 0.81
CA ASP A 195 41.51 -14.88 -0.37
C ASP A 195 40.31 -15.77 -0.03
N SER A 196 40.44 -16.64 0.98
CA SER A 196 39.34 -17.48 1.45
C SER A 196 38.27 -16.68 2.19
N ASP A 197 38.67 -15.69 2.99
CA ASP A 197 37.73 -14.80 3.69
C ASP A 197 36.99 -13.92 2.68
N ALA A 198 37.71 -13.37 1.70
CA ALA A 198 37.14 -12.55 0.62
C ALA A 198 36.15 -13.35 -0.25
N ALA A 199 36.48 -14.59 -0.62
CA ALA A 199 35.57 -15.46 -1.36
C ALA A 199 34.32 -15.85 -0.54
N ALA A 200 34.46 -16.10 0.76
CA ALA A 200 33.32 -16.36 1.65
C ALA A 200 32.40 -15.14 1.76
N ALA A 201 32.97 -13.94 1.92
CA ALA A 201 32.21 -12.69 1.94
C ALA A 201 31.50 -12.42 0.61
N ALA A 202 32.13 -12.71 -0.54
CA ALA A 202 31.49 -12.57 -1.85
C ALA A 202 30.26 -13.47 -1.99
N ALA A 203 30.36 -14.73 -1.57
CA ALA A 203 29.26 -15.69 -1.59
C ALA A 203 28.15 -15.35 -0.56
N SER A 204 28.49 -14.68 0.54
CA SER A 204 27.53 -14.18 1.54
C SER A 204 26.81 -12.91 1.06
N LEU A 205 27.56 -12.00 0.41
CA LEU A 205 27.06 -10.76 -0.17
C LEU A 205 26.01 -11.01 -1.26
N GLU A 206 26.30 -11.90 -2.22
CA GLU A 206 25.39 -12.21 -3.32
C GLU A 206 24.04 -12.75 -2.81
N LYS A 207 24.07 -13.65 -1.83
CA LYS A 207 22.85 -14.13 -1.15
C LYS A 207 22.10 -13.00 -0.47
N GLY A 208 22.80 -12.10 0.22
CA GLY A 208 22.19 -10.94 0.87
C GLY A 208 21.51 -9.99 -0.11
N ILE A 209 22.13 -9.75 -1.27
CA ILE A 209 21.54 -8.96 -2.35
C ILE A 209 20.32 -9.67 -2.94
N GLN A 210 20.42 -10.96 -3.28
CA GLN A 210 19.29 -11.72 -3.82
C GLN A 210 18.11 -11.79 -2.85
N CYS A 211 18.37 -11.89 -1.55
CA CYS A 211 17.32 -11.86 -0.53
C CYS A 211 16.61 -10.50 -0.50
N LEU A 212 17.32 -9.37 -0.62
CA LEU A 212 16.67 -8.05 -0.76
C LEU A 212 15.78 -7.99 -2.00
N LEU A 213 16.24 -8.47 -3.16
CA LEU A 213 15.43 -8.48 -4.39
C LEU A 213 14.16 -9.33 -4.23
N ASN A 214 14.28 -10.47 -3.54
CA ASN A 214 13.15 -11.37 -3.25
C ASN A 214 12.16 -10.78 -2.23
N MET A 215 12.64 -9.94 -1.29
CA MET A 215 11.84 -9.25 -0.27
C MET A 215 11.17 -7.96 -0.77
N GLN A 216 11.48 -7.46 -1.97
CA GLN A 216 10.94 -6.18 -2.44
C GLN A 216 9.41 -6.26 -2.59
N ILE A 217 8.71 -5.41 -1.84
CA ILE A 217 7.26 -5.42 -1.72
C ILE A 217 6.64 -5.02 -3.07
N LYS A 218 5.55 -5.71 -3.45
CA LYS A 218 4.77 -5.37 -4.65
C LYS A 218 3.36 -4.97 -4.25
N VAL A 219 2.90 -3.83 -4.77
CA VAL A 219 1.51 -3.36 -4.63
C VAL A 219 0.91 -3.29 -6.03
N ASN A 220 -0.23 -3.94 -6.24
CA ASN A 220 -0.90 -4.04 -7.55
C ASN A 220 0.07 -4.46 -8.68
N GLY A 221 0.91 -5.45 -8.41
CA GLY A 221 1.95 -5.97 -9.32
C GLY A 221 3.25 -5.15 -9.36
N ARG A 222 3.18 -3.84 -9.11
CA ARG A 222 4.31 -2.90 -9.18
C ARG A 222 5.26 -3.07 -7.99
N LYS A 223 6.58 -3.15 -8.25
CA LYS A 223 7.64 -3.08 -7.23
C LYS A 223 7.62 -1.75 -6.48
N THR A 224 7.87 -1.80 -5.18
CA THR A 224 7.89 -0.64 -4.28
C THR A 224 9.23 -0.61 -3.51
N ALA A 225 9.22 -0.73 -2.18
CA ALA A 225 10.42 -0.76 -1.34
C ALA A 225 10.35 -1.95 -0.35
N TRP A 226 10.84 -1.80 0.89
CA TRP A 226 10.99 -2.88 1.88
C TRP A 226 10.41 -2.50 3.25
N CYS A 227 10.15 -3.49 4.10
CA CYS A 227 9.75 -3.31 5.49
C CYS A 227 10.97 -3.08 6.41
N GLN A 228 10.74 -2.69 7.68
CA GLN A 228 11.77 -2.78 8.73
C GLN A 228 12.24 -4.22 8.96
N GLN A 229 11.32 -5.19 8.87
CA GLN A 229 11.61 -6.60 9.04
C GLN A 229 10.74 -7.47 8.13
N HIS A 230 11.31 -8.58 7.67
CA HIS A 230 10.63 -9.58 6.85
C HIS A 230 10.74 -10.95 7.51
N ASN A 231 9.68 -11.76 7.42
CA ASN A 231 9.66 -13.10 7.97
C ASN A 231 10.78 -13.96 7.37
N GLU A 232 11.56 -14.62 8.22
CA GLU A 232 12.77 -15.33 7.82
C GLU A 232 12.50 -16.59 6.98
N ASN A 233 11.26 -17.06 6.92
CA ASN A 233 10.85 -18.23 6.14
C ASN A 233 10.07 -17.85 4.88
N THR A 234 9.16 -16.87 4.96
CA THR A 234 8.26 -16.51 3.84
C THR A 234 8.71 -15.29 3.03
N LEU A 235 9.68 -14.51 3.52
CA LEU A 235 10.13 -13.22 2.97
C LEU A 235 9.05 -12.11 2.92
N ALA A 236 7.84 -12.37 3.42
CA ALA A 236 6.80 -11.35 3.55
C ALA A 236 7.16 -10.30 4.63
N PRO A 237 6.70 -9.04 4.52
CA PRO A 237 6.75 -8.08 5.62
C PRO A 237 6.13 -8.67 6.89
N ASP A 238 6.78 -8.47 8.04
CA ASP A 238 6.30 -8.95 9.34
C ASP A 238 6.36 -7.85 10.41
N SER A 239 5.85 -8.15 11.61
CA SER A 239 5.78 -7.20 12.73
C SER A 239 7.07 -7.18 13.56
N ALA A 240 7.29 -6.13 14.34
CA ALA A 240 8.31 -6.12 15.39
C ALA A 240 7.74 -5.74 16.76
N ARG A 241 7.98 -4.50 17.21
CA ARG A 241 7.33 -3.95 18.40
C ARG A 241 5.86 -3.64 18.06
N ALA A 242 4.98 -3.53 19.06
CA ALA A 242 3.53 -3.36 18.83
C ALA A 242 3.17 -2.21 17.87
N TYR A 243 3.95 -1.13 17.89
CA TYR A 243 3.78 0.05 17.03
C TYR A 243 4.57 -0.01 15.69
N GLU A 244 5.04 -1.19 15.30
CA GLU A 244 5.84 -1.46 14.09
C GLU A 244 5.20 -2.61 13.30
N LEU A 245 4.12 -2.27 12.61
CA LEU A 245 3.25 -3.18 11.86
C LEU A 245 3.86 -3.53 10.47
N PRO A 246 3.45 -4.65 9.84
CA PRO A 246 3.88 -5.03 8.50
C PRO A 246 3.53 -3.93 7.48
N SER A 247 4.55 -3.33 6.87
CA SER A 247 4.40 -2.07 6.14
C SER A 247 5.56 -1.81 5.17
N ILE A 248 5.38 -0.88 4.22
CA ILE A 248 6.49 -0.36 3.41
C ILE A 248 7.17 0.76 4.20
N CYS A 249 8.46 0.61 4.51
CA CYS A 249 9.18 1.51 5.40
C CYS A 249 10.21 2.37 4.68
N THR A 250 10.06 3.71 4.76
CA THR A 250 10.96 4.64 4.05
C THR A 250 12.31 4.85 4.72
N SER A 251 12.40 4.73 6.04
CA SER A 251 13.66 4.97 6.75
C SER A 251 14.73 3.93 6.41
N GLU A 252 14.37 2.64 6.41
CA GLU A 252 15.32 1.56 6.12
C GLU A 252 15.55 1.42 4.61
N SER A 253 14.47 1.55 3.82
CA SER A 253 14.54 1.45 2.36
C SER A 253 15.46 2.50 1.74
N ALA A 254 15.58 3.70 2.31
CA ALA A 254 16.53 4.70 1.82
C ALA A 254 18.00 4.22 1.90
N GLY A 255 18.34 3.44 2.93
CA GLY A 255 19.64 2.79 3.06
C GLY A 255 19.84 1.67 2.04
N VAL A 256 18.83 0.80 1.86
CA VAL A 256 18.83 -0.30 0.88
C VAL A 256 19.00 0.22 -0.54
N ILE A 257 18.21 1.23 -0.94
CA ILE A 257 18.31 1.88 -2.26
C ILE A 257 19.71 2.46 -2.45
N THR A 258 20.24 3.19 -1.47
CA THR A 258 21.57 3.81 -1.57
C THR A 258 22.67 2.76 -1.77
N PHE A 259 22.61 1.62 -1.07
CA PHE A 259 23.57 0.53 -1.25
C PHE A 259 23.44 -0.13 -2.63
N LEU A 260 22.24 -0.58 -3.00
CA LEU A 260 21.99 -1.28 -4.27
C LEU A 260 22.28 -0.36 -5.48
N TYR A 261 22.05 0.95 -5.37
CA TYR A 261 22.37 1.92 -6.41
C TYR A 261 23.88 2.03 -6.69
N GLN A 262 24.73 2.04 -5.65
CA GLN A 262 26.17 2.04 -5.89
C GLN A 262 26.66 0.66 -6.36
N TYR A 263 26.07 -0.44 -5.86
CA TYR A 263 26.38 -1.78 -6.33
C TYR A 263 26.10 -1.95 -7.83
N ALA A 264 24.90 -1.58 -8.29
CA ALA A 264 24.50 -1.69 -9.70
C ALA A 264 25.36 -0.84 -10.65
N LYS A 265 25.94 0.28 -10.19
CA LYS A 265 26.90 1.07 -10.99
C LYS A 265 28.24 0.35 -11.23
N GLU A 266 28.63 -0.55 -10.32
CA GLU A 266 29.81 -1.40 -10.47
C GLU A 266 29.47 -2.75 -11.15
N HIS A 267 28.18 -3.10 -11.16
CA HIS A 267 27.60 -4.32 -11.71
C HIS A 267 26.47 -4.04 -12.72
N PRO A 268 26.75 -3.37 -13.85
CA PRO A 268 25.73 -2.99 -14.85
C PRO A 268 25.07 -4.20 -15.54
N GLU A 269 25.63 -5.40 -15.42
CA GLU A 269 25.03 -6.66 -15.83
C GLU A 269 23.81 -7.07 -14.97
N ARG A 270 23.67 -6.51 -13.75
CA ARG A 270 22.59 -6.81 -12.81
C ARG A 270 21.34 -5.97 -13.06
N THR A 271 20.69 -6.24 -14.18
CA THR A 271 19.43 -5.59 -14.59
C THR A 271 18.28 -5.80 -13.58
N ASP A 272 18.33 -6.89 -12.82
CA ASP A 272 17.44 -7.20 -11.69
C ASP A 272 17.56 -6.18 -10.54
N ILE A 273 18.79 -5.78 -10.21
CA ILE A 273 19.06 -4.73 -9.21
C ILE A 273 18.67 -3.36 -9.77
N VAL A 274 18.98 -3.07 -11.03
CA VAL A 274 18.60 -1.82 -11.72
C VAL A 274 17.08 -1.61 -11.69
N GLU A 275 16.30 -2.63 -12.07
CA GLU A 275 14.83 -2.58 -12.07
C GLU A 275 14.27 -2.38 -10.65
N ALA A 276 14.82 -3.10 -9.66
CA ALA A 276 14.43 -2.96 -8.26
C ALA A 276 14.69 -1.54 -7.70
N VAL A 277 15.87 -0.99 -7.97
CA VAL A 277 16.29 0.34 -7.51
C VAL A 277 15.50 1.45 -8.21
N ASN A 278 15.33 1.38 -9.54
CA ASN A 278 14.53 2.35 -10.29
C ASN A 278 13.08 2.38 -9.75
N ALA A 279 12.43 1.23 -9.59
CA ALA A 279 11.06 1.15 -9.07
C ALA A 279 10.93 1.74 -7.65
N ALA A 280 11.91 1.48 -6.78
CA ALA A 280 11.94 2.02 -5.43
C ALA A 280 12.13 3.56 -5.41
N ILE A 281 12.98 4.11 -6.28
CA ILE A 281 13.17 5.58 -6.43
C ILE A 281 11.85 6.25 -6.82
N GLU A 282 11.10 5.68 -7.77
CA GLU A 282 9.82 6.22 -8.22
C GLU A 282 8.71 6.07 -7.19
N TRP A 283 8.68 4.96 -6.44
CA TRP A 283 7.79 4.80 -5.30
C TRP A 283 8.04 5.91 -4.24
N PHE A 284 9.30 6.21 -3.93
CA PHE A 284 9.66 7.31 -3.04
C PHE A 284 9.23 8.69 -3.56
N LYS A 285 9.22 8.91 -4.88
CA LYS A 285 8.69 10.15 -5.50
C LYS A 285 7.17 10.23 -5.36
N LYS A 286 6.44 9.13 -5.60
CA LYS A 286 4.98 9.04 -5.42
C LYS A 286 4.58 9.42 -3.99
N VAL A 287 5.14 8.73 -3.00
CA VAL A 287 4.69 8.84 -1.60
C VAL A 287 5.26 10.06 -0.85
N GLN A 288 5.91 10.97 -1.57
CA GLN A 288 6.50 12.20 -1.05
C GLN A 288 5.41 13.17 -0.55
N LEU A 289 5.48 13.52 0.74
CA LEU A 289 4.56 14.45 1.38
C LEU A 289 5.13 15.87 1.27
N ASN A 290 4.35 16.77 0.67
CA ASN A 290 4.71 18.15 0.40
C ASN A 290 3.77 19.10 1.14
N GLY A 291 4.21 20.33 1.41
CA GLY A 291 3.38 21.36 2.03
C GLY A 291 3.05 21.13 3.52
N ILE A 292 3.73 20.19 4.19
CA ILE A 292 3.55 19.91 5.62
C ILE A 292 4.87 19.91 6.40
N GLU A 293 4.80 20.31 7.67
CA GLU A 293 5.89 20.18 8.64
C GLU A 293 5.43 19.33 9.85
N PHE A 294 6.29 18.47 10.39
CA PHE A 294 6.04 17.74 11.64
C PHE A 294 6.92 18.31 12.75
N VAL A 295 6.34 19.18 13.58
CA VAL A 295 7.09 20.08 14.47
C VAL A 295 6.71 19.91 15.94
N LYS A 296 7.69 20.16 16.82
CA LYS A 296 7.47 20.16 18.27
C LYS A 296 6.74 21.43 18.69
N VAL A 297 5.64 21.26 19.43
CA VAL A 297 4.80 22.36 19.97
C VAL A 297 4.57 22.09 21.44
N GLY A 298 5.20 22.90 22.31
CA GLY A 298 5.25 22.62 23.74
C GLY A 298 5.98 21.31 24.03
N ASP A 299 5.27 20.35 24.60
CA ASP A 299 5.71 18.99 24.92
C ASP A 299 5.18 17.91 23.94
N ASP A 300 4.49 18.29 22.86
CA ASP A 300 3.95 17.39 21.83
C ASP A 300 4.64 17.58 20.46
N LYS A 301 4.40 16.69 19.49
CA LYS A 301 4.68 16.92 18.06
C LYS A 301 3.38 16.89 17.26
N VAL A 302 3.20 17.84 16.35
CA VAL A 302 1.99 17.94 15.50
C VAL A 302 2.38 18.19 14.05
N VAL A 303 1.51 17.75 13.13
CA VAL A 303 1.58 18.16 11.72
C VAL A 303 0.99 19.57 11.58
N ARG A 304 1.61 20.39 10.73
CA ARG A 304 1.07 21.69 10.30
C ARG A 304 1.19 21.84 8.79
N GLN A 305 0.28 22.61 8.21
CA GLN A 305 0.37 23.06 6.83
C GLN A 305 1.43 24.17 6.73
N ASN A 306 2.42 23.96 5.87
CA ASN A 306 3.50 24.88 5.54
C ASN A 306 3.91 24.65 4.07
N PRO A 307 3.38 25.42 3.10
CA PRO A 307 3.65 25.25 1.67
C PRO A 307 5.14 25.30 1.29
N ASP A 308 5.95 26.02 2.06
CA ASP A 308 7.39 26.20 1.84
C ASP A 308 8.24 25.12 2.55
N ALA A 309 7.61 24.13 3.20
CA ALA A 309 8.33 23.07 3.90
C ALA A 309 9.10 22.15 2.94
N ALA A 310 10.30 21.74 3.36
CA ALA A 310 11.05 20.71 2.67
C ALA A 310 10.29 19.36 2.73
N PRO A 311 10.32 18.55 1.66
CA PRO A 311 9.51 17.32 1.60
C PRO A 311 9.79 16.32 2.73
N LEU A 312 8.73 15.65 3.16
CA LEU A 312 8.73 14.62 4.19
C LEU A 312 8.21 13.29 3.65
N TRP A 313 8.51 12.23 4.39
CA TRP A 313 7.97 10.89 4.20
C TRP A 313 7.48 10.39 5.56
N ALA A 314 6.38 9.64 5.58
CA ALA A 314 6.00 8.87 6.76
C ALA A 314 6.98 7.70 6.96
N ARG A 315 7.21 7.23 8.19
CA ARG A 315 8.10 6.07 8.40
C ARG A 315 7.51 4.80 7.76
N PHE A 316 6.19 4.66 7.79
CA PHE A 316 5.45 3.51 7.28
C PHE A 316 4.35 3.91 6.31
N TYR A 317 4.10 3.03 5.35
CA TYR A 317 2.97 3.09 4.43
C TYR A 317 2.31 1.71 4.33
N THR A 318 1.01 1.69 4.05
CA THR A 318 0.22 0.46 3.92
C THR A 318 0.68 -0.43 2.76
N LEU A 319 0.44 -1.75 2.88
CA LEU A 319 0.84 -2.77 1.90
C LEU A 319 -0.13 -2.90 0.70
N ASP A 320 -1.26 -2.20 0.72
CA ASP A 320 -2.35 -2.31 -0.26
C ASP A 320 -2.65 -0.99 -1.01
N THR A 321 -2.53 0.13 -0.31
CA THR A 321 -3.01 1.46 -0.71
C THR A 321 -1.89 2.52 -0.71
N GLU A 322 -0.71 2.18 -0.19
CA GLU A 322 0.48 3.04 -0.13
C GLU A 322 0.24 4.40 0.56
N VAL A 323 -0.68 4.43 1.54
CA VAL A 323 -0.97 5.62 2.37
C VAL A 323 -0.18 5.60 3.68
N PRO A 324 0.14 6.76 4.30
CA PRO A 324 0.82 6.83 5.59
C PRO A 324 0.14 5.99 6.67
N LEU A 325 0.96 5.27 7.45
CA LEU A 325 0.52 4.38 8.52
C LEU A 325 1.15 4.78 9.87
N PHE A 326 0.32 4.84 10.91
CA PHE A 326 0.70 5.12 12.28
C PHE A 326 0.15 4.03 13.22
N SER A 327 0.76 3.88 14.40
CA SER A 327 0.37 2.85 15.38
C SER A 327 0.78 3.24 16.80
N ASP A 328 0.19 2.58 17.81
CA ASP A 328 0.46 2.83 19.23
C ASP A 328 0.84 1.53 19.99
N ARG A 329 1.04 1.63 21.31
CA ARG A 329 1.52 0.57 22.19
C ARG A 329 0.55 -0.60 22.37
N ASP A 330 -0.69 -0.45 21.93
CA ASP A 330 -1.73 -1.48 21.87
C ASP A 330 -1.77 -2.21 20.51
N GLY A 331 -1.03 -1.75 19.51
CA GLY A 331 -1.00 -2.32 18.16
C GLY A 331 -2.14 -1.86 17.25
N SER A 332 -2.78 -0.73 17.56
CA SER A 332 -3.80 -0.12 16.70
C SER A 332 -3.25 0.33 15.33
N THR A 333 -4.14 0.44 14.33
CA THR A 333 -3.85 1.01 13.01
C THR A 333 -4.47 2.40 12.91
N HIS A 334 -3.66 3.39 12.51
CA HIS A 334 -4.05 4.80 12.41
C HIS A 334 -3.55 5.44 11.12
N TYR A 335 -4.27 6.47 10.65
CA TYR A 335 -4.00 7.16 9.38
C TYR A 335 -3.71 8.66 9.54
N ASP A 336 -3.97 9.23 10.72
CA ASP A 336 -3.49 10.55 11.11
C ASP A 336 -2.64 10.42 12.40
N VAL A 337 -1.45 11.03 12.41
CA VAL A 337 -0.52 10.94 13.55
C VAL A 337 -1.10 11.56 14.84
N SER A 338 -2.13 12.41 14.76
CA SER A 338 -2.80 12.99 15.92
C SER A 338 -3.70 12.01 16.69
N GLU A 339 -4.02 10.86 16.09
CA GLU A 339 -4.82 9.79 16.72
C GLU A 339 -4.02 8.99 17.75
N ILE A 340 -2.72 8.75 17.50
CA ILE A 340 -1.82 7.99 18.42
C ILE A 340 -1.41 8.84 19.62
N SER A 341 -1.06 8.21 20.73
CA SER A 341 -0.67 8.86 21.98
C SER A 341 0.51 9.83 21.84
N GLN A 342 0.48 10.90 22.63
CA GLN A 342 1.57 11.89 22.73
C GLN A 342 2.94 11.25 22.98
N GLU A 343 3.01 10.17 23.76
CA GLU A 343 4.26 9.46 24.05
C GLU A 343 4.84 8.79 22.81
N ARG A 344 4.01 8.20 21.93
CA ARG A 344 4.45 7.69 20.62
C ARG A 344 4.71 8.80 19.62
N ARG A 345 3.87 9.85 19.53
CA ARG A 345 4.11 11.02 18.66
C ARG A 345 5.48 11.65 18.90
N THR A 346 5.84 11.81 20.17
CA THR A 346 7.05 12.52 20.59
C THR A 346 8.28 11.62 20.65
N GLY A 347 8.14 10.43 21.24
CA GLY A 347 9.23 9.47 21.49
C GLY A 347 9.61 8.57 20.31
N TYR A 348 9.00 8.76 19.13
CA TYR A 348 9.33 8.04 17.90
C TYR A 348 9.30 8.98 16.67
N SER A 349 9.91 8.55 15.58
CA SER A 349 10.05 9.33 14.34
C SER A 349 9.07 8.83 13.28
N TRP A 350 7.83 9.33 13.34
CA TRP A 350 6.77 8.97 12.40
C TRP A 350 6.87 9.66 11.04
N TYR A 351 7.60 10.77 10.96
CA TYR A 351 7.96 11.44 9.71
C TYR A 351 9.45 11.78 9.70
N GLY A 352 10.03 11.83 8.50
CA GLY A 352 11.44 12.15 8.29
C GLY A 352 11.74 12.55 6.85
N ASN A 353 12.99 12.92 6.60
CA ASN A 353 13.47 13.39 5.29
C ASN A 353 14.25 12.30 4.51
N TRP A 354 14.05 11.02 4.85
CA TRP A 354 14.82 9.88 4.33
C TRP A 354 14.86 9.81 2.80
N GLY A 355 13.71 10.10 2.15
CA GLY A 355 13.61 10.12 0.70
C GLY A 355 14.36 11.25 0.00
N LYS A 356 14.80 12.30 0.71
CA LYS A 356 15.39 13.51 0.10
C LYS A 356 16.56 13.22 -0.83
N ASN A 357 17.42 12.27 -0.48
CA ASN A 357 18.54 11.88 -1.34
C ASN A 357 18.10 10.88 -2.42
N VAL A 358 17.17 9.97 -2.09
CA VAL A 358 16.63 8.94 -2.99
C VAL A 358 15.96 9.55 -4.22
N VAL A 359 15.07 10.53 -4.04
CA VAL A 359 14.32 11.13 -5.16
C VAL A 359 15.18 11.96 -6.11
N ASN A 360 16.40 12.31 -5.69
CA ASN A 360 17.40 13.01 -6.50
C ASN A 360 18.38 12.05 -7.22
N LEU A 361 18.22 10.74 -7.08
CA LEU A 361 18.94 9.76 -7.89
C LEU A 361 18.34 9.70 -9.31
N ALA A 362 19.21 9.67 -10.32
CA ALA A 362 18.81 9.44 -11.70
C ALA A 362 18.60 7.93 -11.95
N PRO A 363 17.68 7.52 -12.85
CA PRO A 363 17.52 6.11 -13.21
C PRO A 363 18.84 5.49 -13.72
N LEU A 364 19.17 4.30 -13.23
CA LEU A 364 20.49 3.68 -13.41
C LEU A 364 20.80 3.29 -14.87
N ASP A 365 19.78 2.97 -15.66
CA ASP A 365 19.88 2.64 -17.08
C ASP A 365 19.56 3.83 -18.00
N GLY A 366 19.36 5.02 -17.43
CA GLY A 366 19.02 6.25 -18.16
C GLY A 366 17.62 6.25 -18.81
N LYS A 367 16.77 5.25 -18.52
CA LYS A 367 15.39 5.20 -19.01
C LYS A 367 14.43 5.80 -17.98
N PRO A 368 13.24 6.27 -18.39
CA PRO A 368 12.12 6.47 -17.47
C PRO A 368 11.77 5.18 -16.72
N ALA A 369 10.97 5.33 -15.66
CA ALA A 369 10.35 4.21 -14.95
C ALA A 369 9.73 3.19 -15.92
N ALA A 370 9.88 1.90 -15.61
CA ALA A 370 9.09 0.89 -16.31
C ALA A 370 7.60 1.10 -16.00
N ASP A 371 6.78 1.06 -17.05
CA ASP A 371 5.32 1.22 -16.97
C ASP A 371 4.69 0.28 -15.94
N PRO A 372 3.63 0.70 -15.22
CA PRO A 372 2.87 -0.21 -14.37
C PRO A 372 2.31 -1.37 -15.22
N THR A 373 2.62 -2.60 -14.83
CA THR A 373 2.21 -3.81 -15.58
C THR A 373 0.87 -4.32 -15.07
N TYR A 374 -0.22 -3.87 -15.71
CA TYR A 374 -1.55 -4.43 -15.51
C TYR A 374 -1.70 -5.69 -16.38
N ASN A 375 -1.89 -6.84 -15.74
CA ASN A 375 -2.07 -8.13 -16.41
C ASN A 375 -3.44 -8.71 -16.03
N GLY A 376 -4.28 -8.98 -17.03
CA GLY A 376 -5.57 -9.65 -16.88
C GLY A 376 -5.55 -11.11 -17.35
N THR A 377 -6.75 -11.67 -17.50
CA THR A 377 -7.00 -13.00 -18.07
C THR A 377 -7.24 -12.89 -19.58
N LEU A 378 -8.06 -11.93 -20.01
CA LEU A 378 -8.35 -11.62 -21.42
C LEU A 378 -7.52 -10.44 -21.93
N ILE A 379 -7.17 -9.49 -21.07
CA ILE A 379 -6.27 -8.37 -21.36
C ILE A 379 -4.84 -8.78 -21.01
N SER A 380 -4.02 -9.07 -22.02
CA SER A 380 -2.63 -9.51 -21.87
C SER A 380 -1.66 -8.36 -21.58
N SER A 381 -2.04 -7.12 -21.91
CA SER A 381 -1.29 -5.91 -21.58
C SER A 381 -2.19 -4.68 -21.62
N LEU A 382 -1.92 -3.72 -20.73
CA LEU A 382 -2.46 -2.37 -20.79
C LEU A 382 -1.31 -1.37 -20.59
N THR A 383 -1.20 -0.37 -21.45
CA THR A 383 -0.15 0.67 -21.42
C THR A 383 -0.82 2.02 -21.27
N VAL A 384 -0.83 2.62 -20.07
CA VAL A 384 -1.55 3.89 -19.80
C VAL A 384 -0.61 5.09 -19.99
N HIS A 385 -0.91 5.94 -20.96
CA HIS A 385 -0.07 7.07 -21.40
C HIS A 385 -0.26 8.33 -20.55
N ASP A 386 -1.42 8.51 -19.91
CA ASP A 386 -1.63 9.54 -18.90
C ASP A 386 -0.92 9.17 -17.58
N ARG A 387 0.40 9.34 -17.57
CA ARG A 387 1.27 9.01 -16.42
C ARG A 387 0.86 9.70 -15.13
N SER A 388 0.23 10.89 -15.21
CA SER A 388 -0.24 11.66 -14.06
C SER A 388 -1.40 11.00 -13.33
N ASN A 389 -2.18 10.16 -14.02
CA ASN A 389 -3.31 9.42 -13.44
C ASN A 389 -3.17 7.89 -13.55
N ALA A 390 -2.10 7.37 -14.16
CA ALA A 390 -1.94 5.94 -14.45
C ALA A 390 -2.16 5.03 -13.24
N GLU A 391 -1.74 5.43 -12.04
CA GLU A 391 -1.92 4.66 -10.80
C GLU A 391 -3.39 4.51 -10.34
N LYS A 392 -4.31 5.27 -10.95
CA LYS A 392 -5.76 5.18 -10.78
C LYS A 392 -6.43 4.30 -11.85
N TRP A 393 -5.67 3.77 -12.80
CA TRP A 393 -6.15 2.77 -13.76
C TRP A 393 -5.89 1.37 -13.22
N SER A 394 -6.77 0.40 -13.51
CA SER A 394 -6.56 -1.01 -13.17
C SER A 394 -7.38 -1.94 -14.07
N ILE A 395 -6.98 -3.22 -14.13
CA ILE A 395 -7.80 -4.29 -14.70
C ILE A 395 -8.55 -4.97 -13.55
N GLN A 396 -9.85 -5.15 -13.71
CA GLN A 396 -10.79 -5.68 -12.73
C GLN A 396 -11.59 -6.85 -13.30
N GLN A 397 -12.09 -7.73 -12.42
CA GLN A 397 -12.85 -8.92 -12.81
C GLN A 397 -14.33 -8.81 -12.43
N GLY A 398 -15.19 -9.49 -13.20
CA GLY A 398 -16.58 -9.74 -12.81
C GLY A 398 -17.44 -8.47 -12.79
N LEU A 399 -17.41 -7.67 -13.86
CA LEU A 399 -18.26 -6.49 -14.04
C LEU A 399 -19.74 -6.83 -13.78
N ARG A 400 -20.42 -6.02 -12.96
CA ARG A 400 -21.81 -6.24 -12.50
C ARG A 400 -22.35 -4.96 -11.87
N VAL A 401 -23.65 -4.92 -11.60
CA VAL A 401 -24.26 -3.88 -10.74
C VAL A 401 -23.52 -3.81 -9.40
N GLY A 402 -23.13 -2.60 -8.99
CA GLY A 402 -22.28 -2.33 -7.83
C GLY A 402 -20.76 -2.29 -8.10
N SER A 403 -20.26 -2.69 -9.28
CA SER A 403 -18.84 -2.55 -9.63
C SER A 403 -18.43 -1.08 -9.79
N LYS A 404 -17.28 -0.69 -9.23
CA LYS A 404 -16.71 0.67 -9.31
C LYS A 404 -16.00 0.87 -10.65
N VAL A 405 -16.40 1.88 -11.43
CA VAL A 405 -15.95 2.04 -12.84
C VAL A 405 -14.74 2.95 -13.04
N PHE A 406 -14.42 3.80 -12.05
CA PHE A 406 -13.22 4.66 -12.07
C PHE A 406 -12.36 4.42 -10.83
N GLY A 407 -11.04 4.49 -10.91
CA GLY A 407 -10.17 4.32 -9.72
C GLY A 407 -10.29 5.49 -8.73
N ASP A 408 -10.47 6.70 -9.27
CA ASP A 408 -10.45 7.98 -8.55
C ASP A 408 -11.82 8.60 -8.28
N ARG A 409 -12.92 7.86 -8.52
CA ARG A 409 -14.29 8.24 -8.15
C ARG A 409 -15.09 7.00 -7.74
N ASP A 410 -15.83 7.07 -6.65
CA ASP A 410 -16.63 5.94 -6.12
C ASP A 410 -17.96 5.73 -6.86
N PHE A 411 -17.98 6.02 -8.17
CA PHE A 411 -19.15 5.76 -9.01
C PHE A 411 -19.20 4.28 -9.38
N THR A 412 -20.40 3.70 -9.22
CA THR A 412 -20.67 2.27 -9.37
C THR A 412 -21.74 2.02 -10.42
N VAL A 413 -21.65 0.90 -11.13
CA VAL A 413 -22.67 0.44 -12.08
C VAL A 413 -24.02 0.30 -11.39
N VAL A 414 -25.06 0.89 -11.99
CA VAL A 414 -26.47 0.77 -11.58
C VAL A 414 -27.24 -0.09 -12.59
N TYR A 415 -27.02 0.11 -13.89
CA TYR A 415 -27.56 -0.73 -14.96
C TYR A 415 -26.46 -1.21 -15.90
N LEU A 416 -26.55 -2.47 -16.34
CA LEU A 416 -25.58 -3.15 -17.20
C LEU A 416 -26.31 -4.22 -18.04
N PRO A 417 -26.09 -4.31 -19.36
CA PRO A 417 -26.62 -5.40 -20.17
C PRO A 417 -25.99 -6.75 -19.80
N ASP A 418 -26.78 -7.83 -19.85
CA ASP A 418 -26.35 -9.18 -19.46
C ASP A 418 -25.06 -9.65 -20.14
N TYR A 419 -24.83 -9.28 -21.40
CA TYR A 419 -23.62 -9.66 -22.16
C TYR A 419 -22.33 -9.02 -21.64
N LEU A 420 -22.41 -8.02 -20.75
CA LEU A 420 -21.27 -7.45 -20.02
C LEU A 420 -21.17 -7.96 -18.57
N THR A 421 -22.17 -8.69 -18.08
CA THR A 421 -22.14 -9.24 -16.71
C THR A 421 -21.10 -10.36 -16.62
N GLY A 422 -20.19 -10.24 -15.65
CA GLY A 422 -19.05 -11.12 -15.48
C GLY A 422 -17.78 -10.70 -16.23
N ALA A 423 -17.83 -9.66 -17.07
CA ALA A 423 -16.70 -9.24 -17.91
C ALA A 423 -15.44 -8.86 -17.11
N GLU A 424 -14.27 -9.04 -17.73
CA GLU A 424 -13.05 -8.34 -17.33
C GLU A 424 -13.14 -6.89 -17.82
N TYR A 425 -12.66 -5.92 -17.04
CA TYR A 425 -12.78 -4.51 -17.42
C TYR A 425 -11.61 -3.65 -16.96
N VAL A 426 -11.26 -2.65 -17.76
CA VAL A 426 -10.36 -1.56 -17.40
C VAL A 426 -11.16 -0.52 -16.64
N GLN A 427 -10.93 -0.46 -15.33
CA GLN A 427 -11.35 0.64 -14.47
C GLN A 427 -10.38 1.80 -14.71
N SER A 428 -10.83 2.85 -15.41
CA SER A 428 -9.98 3.99 -15.81
C SER A 428 -9.88 5.05 -14.70
N ALA A 429 -9.06 6.08 -14.90
CA ALA A 429 -9.19 7.30 -14.10
C ALA A 429 -10.28 8.21 -14.71
N CYS A 430 -11.19 8.73 -13.89
CA CYS A 430 -12.13 9.77 -14.33
C CYS A 430 -11.40 11.09 -14.62
N ASP A 431 -10.31 11.40 -13.91
CA ASP A 431 -9.54 12.63 -14.17
C ASP A 431 -8.75 12.58 -15.48
N SER A 432 -8.48 11.40 -16.04
CA SER A 432 -7.84 11.25 -17.36
C SER A 432 -8.63 11.86 -18.52
N LYS A 433 -9.91 12.23 -18.32
CA LYS A 433 -10.68 13.03 -19.29
C LYS A 433 -10.04 14.38 -19.67
N THR A 434 -9.05 14.86 -18.92
CA THR A 434 -8.29 16.09 -19.24
C THR A 434 -7.03 15.84 -20.06
N TYR A 435 -6.71 14.60 -20.44
CA TYR A 435 -5.54 14.26 -21.25
C TYR A 435 -5.82 14.31 -22.76
N THR A 436 -4.92 14.95 -23.51
CA THR A 436 -5.14 15.33 -24.92
C THR A 436 -4.66 14.30 -25.96
N GLY A 437 -3.90 13.28 -25.56
CA GLY A 437 -3.43 12.21 -26.46
C GLY A 437 -4.22 10.90 -26.30
N ASP A 438 -3.70 9.82 -26.88
CA ASP A 438 -4.16 8.46 -26.59
C ASP A 438 -4.04 8.20 -25.07
N LEU A 439 -5.09 7.66 -24.45
CA LEU A 439 -5.09 7.38 -23.02
C LEU A 439 -4.41 6.05 -22.70
N ALA A 440 -4.64 5.01 -23.50
CA ALA A 440 -3.96 3.73 -23.34
C ALA A 440 -3.86 2.91 -24.64
N ASP A 441 -2.94 1.96 -24.68
CA ASP A 441 -2.99 0.80 -25.58
C ASP A 441 -3.42 -0.44 -24.80
N MET A 442 -4.37 -1.22 -25.30
CA MET A 442 -4.89 -2.43 -24.65
C MET A 442 -4.76 -3.64 -25.60
N THR A 443 -4.08 -4.70 -25.15
CA THR A 443 -3.84 -5.93 -25.94
C THR A 443 -4.55 -7.11 -25.30
N VAL A 444 -5.14 -8.00 -26.12
CA VAL A 444 -5.85 -9.19 -25.64
C VAL A 444 -5.04 -10.50 -25.75
N SER A 445 -5.31 -11.46 -24.86
CA SER A 445 -4.65 -12.77 -24.77
C SER A 445 -5.28 -13.84 -25.68
N ALA A 446 -6.57 -13.67 -26.00
CA ALA A 446 -7.42 -14.62 -26.70
C ALA A 446 -8.40 -13.87 -27.62
N PRO A 447 -9.10 -14.55 -28.55
CA PRO A 447 -10.17 -13.91 -29.34
C PRO A 447 -11.28 -13.41 -28.42
N ALA A 448 -11.60 -12.12 -28.55
CA ALA A 448 -12.43 -11.39 -27.60
C ALA A 448 -13.27 -10.30 -28.28
N THR A 449 -14.33 -9.88 -27.62
CA THR A 449 -15.06 -8.66 -27.97
C THR A 449 -14.76 -7.61 -26.90
N ALA A 450 -14.22 -6.48 -27.31
CA ALA A 450 -14.02 -5.32 -26.45
C ALA A 450 -15.20 -4.35 -26.57
N TYR A 451 -15.56 -3.70 -25.46
CA TYR A 451 -16.63 -2.73 -25.35
C TYR A 451 -16.13 -1.46 -24.65
N VAL A 452 -16.49 -0.28 -25.14
CA VAL A 452 -16.20 1.01 -24.51
C VAL A 452 -17.52 1.69 -24.18
N MET A 453 -17.63 2.20 -22.95
CA MET A 453 -18.79 2.90 -22.41
C MET A 453 -18.49 4.41 -22.40
N VAL A 454 -19.10 5.18 -23.30
CA VAL A 454 -18.84 6.61 -23.54
C VAL A 454 -20.00 7.46 -23.02
N ASP A 455 -19.70 8.47 -22.19
CA ASP A 455 -20.70 9.36 -21.55
C ASP A 455 -21.62 9.97 -22.62
N MET A 456 -22.92 9.68 -22.54
CA MET A 456 -23.89 10.04 -23.60
C MET A 456 -23.90 11.53 -23.91
N ARG A 457 -23.62 12.37 -22.92
CA ARG A 457 -23.65 13.83 -23.04
C ARG A 457 -22.56 14.36 -23.97
N LEU A 458 -21.47 13.61 -24.15
CA LEU A 458 -20.45 13.91 -25.15
C LEU A 458 -21.01 13.79 -26.57
N LEU A 459 -21.90 12.82 -26.80
CA LEU A 459 -22.43 12.48 -28.11
C LEU A 459 -23.73 13.22 -28.42
N GLU A 460 -24.69 13.25 -27.49
CA GLU A 460 -26.04 13.76 -27.72
C GLU A 460 -26.21 15.25 -27.41
N GLU A 461 -25.74 15.72 -26.23
CA GLU A 461 -25.85 17.14 -25.88
C GLU A 461 -24.88 18.01 -26.68
N GLN A 462 -23.72 17.46 -27.04
CA GLN A 462 -22.58 18.21 -27.61
C GLN A 462 -22.28 17.86 -29.07
N GLY A 463 -22.72 16.71 -29.59
CA GLY A 463 -22.43 16.28 -30.96
C GLY A 463 -20.97 15.90 -31.22
N LEU A 464 -20.19 15.58 -30.18
CA LEU A 464 -18.74 15.41 -30.24
C LEU A 464 -18.35 13.93 -30.21
N TYR A 465 -18.21 13.31 -31.37
CA TYR A 465 -17.76 11.92 -31.47
C TYR A 465 -16.23 11.80 -31.38
N PRO A 466 -15.65 10.98 -30.48
CA PRO A 466 -14.21 10.73 -30.46
C PRO A 466 -13.73 9.98 -31.72
N ASP A 467 -12.86 10.59 -32.53
CA ASP A 467 -12.40 10.06 -33.83
C ASP A 467 -11.89 8.60 -33.79
N TRP A 468 -11.27 8.19 -32.67
CA TRP A 468 -10.72 6.85 -32.47
C TRP A 468 -11.77 5.74 -32.35
N LEU A 469 -13.04 6.10 -32.19
CA LEU A 469 -14.19 5.19 -32.23
C LEU A 469 -14.75 5.01 -33.67
N GLY A 470 -14.11 5.59 -34.68
CA GLY A 470 -14.57 5.55 -36.08
C GLY A 470 -14.55 4.18 -36.76
N ASP A 471 -13.88 3.17 -36.17
CA ASP A 471 -13.91 1.77 -36.61
C ASP A 471 -14.53 0.81 -35.56
N TRP A 472 -15.24 1.37 -34.57
CA TRP A 472 -16.05 0.63 -33.60
C TRP A 472 -17.53 0.63 -34.04
N THR A 473 -18.30 -0.35 -33.57
CA THR A 473 -19.75 -0.45 -33.85
C THR A 473 -20.54 -0.06 -32.60
N GLN A 474 -21.43 0.93 -32.70
CA GLN A 474 -22.35 1.26 -31.60
C GLN A 474 -23.36 0.11 -31.40
N GLU A 475 -23.61 -0.26 -30.15
CA GLU A 475 -24.58 -1.29 -29.77
C GLU A 475 -25.94 -0.69 -29.41
N ASN A 476 -26.98 -1.50 -29.57
CA ASN A 476 -28.31 -1.21 -29.03
C ASN A 476 -28.33 -1.52 -27.53
N GLY A 477 -27.81 -0.61 -26.71
CA GLY A 477 -27.82 -0.74 -25.26
C GLY A 477 -27.08 0.38 -24.55
N ILE A 478 -27.34 0.51 -23.25
CA ILE A 478 -26.80 1.56 -22.38
C ILE A 478 -26.16 0.94 -21.13
N VAL A 479 -25.26 1.67 -20.49
CA VAL A 479 -24.81 1.40 -19.10
C VAL A 479 -25.10 2.64 -18.28
N SER A 480 -25.53 2.51 -17.02
CA SER A 480 -25.71 3.67 -16.12
C SER A 480 -24.96 3.47 -14.80
N ILE A 481 -24.60 4.58 -14.16
CA ILE A 481 -23.82 4.60 -12.91
C ILE A 481 -24.42 5.53 -11.85
N SER A 482 -24.01 5.33 -10.59
CA SER A 482 -24.60 5.92 -9.37
C SER A 482 -24.45 7.44 -9.20
N ASN A 483 -23.95 8.16 -10.21
CA ASN A 483 -23.98 9.62 -10.31
C ASN A 483 -24.94 10.14 -11.42
N THR A 484 -25.89 9.31 -11.84
CA THR A 484 -26.88 9.55 -12.91
C THR A 484 -26.29 9.81 -14.31
N VAL A 485 -25.06 9.37 -14.58
CA VAL A 485 -24.52 9.33 -15.94
C VAL A 485 -24.90 8.02 -16.62
N GLU A 486 -25.33 8.13 -17.87
CA GLU A 486 -25.54 7.02 -18.79
C GLU A 486 -24.45 7.03 -19.89
N PHE A 487 -24.15 5.85 -20.42
CA PHE A 487 -23.11 5.62 -21.41
C PHE A 487 -23.67 4.91 -22.65
N TRP A 488 -23.31 5.39 -23.84
CA TRP A 488 -23.43 4.62 -25.07
C TRP A 488 -22.34 3.56 -25.15
N ILE A 489 -22.71 2.38 -25.64
CA ILE A 489 -21.82 1.21 -25.75
C ILE A 489 -21.30 1.09 -27.17
N PHE A 490 -19.98 0.98 -27.33
CA PHE A 490 -19.30 0.74 -28.60
C PHE A 490 -18.51 -0.56 -28.54
N ARG A 491 -18.71 -1.48 -29.49
CA ARG A 491 -18.01 -2.78 -29.54
C ARG A 491 -16.97 -2.87 -30.65
N LYS A 492 -15.97 -3.73 -30.45
CA LYS A 492 -14.95 -4.10 -31.44
C LYS A 492 -14.49 -5.56 -31.27
N GLU A 493 -14.37 -6.25 -32.40
CA GLU A 493 -13.99 -7.65 -32.48
C GLU A 493 -12.47 -7.81 -32.58
N LEU A 494 -11.86 -8.66 -31.73
CA LEU A 494 -10.42 -8.82 -31.60
C LEU A 494 -9.99 -10.29 -31.66
N ASN A 495 -8.78 -10.53 -32.16
CA ASN A 495 -8.08 -11.80 -32.17
C ASN A 495 -7.01 -11.85 -31.06
N ALA A 496 -6.52 -13.04 -30.72
CA ALA A 496 -5.44 -13.19 -29.75
C ALA A 496 -4.18 -12.40 -30.19
N GLY A 497 -3.71 -11.50 -29.34
CA GLY A 497 -2.57 -10.62 -29.62
C GLY A 497 -2.91 -9.32 -30.35
N ASP A 498 -4.16 -9.07 -30.75
CA ASP A 498 -4.57 -7.77 -31.27
C ASP A 498 -4.49 -6.70 -30.17
N SER A 499 -4.06 -5.49 -30.55
CA SER A 499 -3.90 -4.34 -29.67
C SER A 499 -4.71 -3.15 -30.19
N VAL A 500 -5.37 -2.45 -29.27
CA VAL A 500 -6.34 -1.39 -29.57
C VAL A 500 -5.95 -0.11 -28.83
N LYS A 501 -5.98 1.02 -29.54
CA LYS A 501 -5.80 2.35 -28.96
C LYS A 501 -7.11 2.80 -28.32
N LEU A 502 -7.03 3.17 -27.04
CA LEU A 502 -8.08 3.86 -26.29
C LEU A 502 -7.71 5.35 -26.29
N GLY A 503 -8.38 6.14 -27.11
CA GLY A 503 -8.00 7.53 -27.41
C GLY A 503 -8.43 8.56 -26.34
N SER A 504 -8.22 9.85 -26.61
CA SER A 504 -8.72 10.92 -25.72
C SER A 504 -10.25 10.93 -25.63
N ASN A 505 -10.79 11.28 -24.46
CA ASN A 505 -12.21 11.52 -24.22
C ASN A 505 -12.59 13.02 -24.42
N LEU A 506 -11.95 13.68 -25.39
CA LEU A 506 -12.16 15.07 -25.81
C LEU A 506 -12.10 16.10 -24.66
N THR A 507 -10.89 16.58 -24.39
CA THR A 507 -10.60 17.41 -23.22
C THR A 507 -11.42 18.71 -23.12
N GLY A 508 -11.90 19.00 -21.90
CA GLY A 508 -12.57 20.26 -21.56
C GLY A 508 -14.10 20.16 -21.44
N GLN A 509 -14.69 19.02 -21.80
CA GLN A 509 -16.14 18.81 -21.70
C GLN A 509 -16.61 18.42 -20.29
N ASN A 510 -17.87 18.71 -19.96
CA ASN A 510 -18.46 18.47 -18.64
C ASN A 510 -18.98 17.02 -18.45
N VAL A 511 -18.15 16.05 -18.85
CA VAL A 511 -18.45 14.60 -18.89
C VAL A 511 -17.62 13.85 -17.85
N VAL A 512 -17.88 12.56 -17.61
CA VAL A 512 -16.89 11.64 -17.00
C VAL A 512 -16.00 11.03 -18.09
N ASN A 513 -14.94 10.32 -17.70
CA ASN A 513 -14.15 9.55 -18.68
C ASN A 513 -14.92 8.28 -19.12
N TYR A 514 -14.52 7.63 -20.20
CA TYR A 514 -15.02 6.29 -20.53
C TYR A 514 -14.36 5.21 -19.66
N PHE A 515 -14.95 4.01 -19.66
CA PHE A 515 -14.30 2.78 -19.20
C PHE A 515 -14.53 1.64 -20.21
N THR A 516 -13.79 0.54 -20.09
CA THR A 516 -13.70 -0.50 -21.14
C THR A 516 -13.90 -1.89 -20.58
N ALA A 517 -14.73 -2.73 -21.19
CA ALA A 517 -14.95 -4.12 -20.83
C ALA A 517 -14.49 -5.07 -21.94
N VAL A 518 -14.13 -6.31 -21.60
CA VAL A 518 -13.67 -7.35 -22.52
C VAL A 518 -14.29 -8.68 -22.13
N VAL A 519 -14.86 -9.38 -23.12
CA VAL A 519 -15.47 -10.71 -22.96
C VAL A 519 -14.88 -11.71 -23.96
N PRO A 520 -14.88 -13.03 -23.67
CA PRO A 520 -14.45 -14.04 -24.63
C PRO A 520 -15.37 -14.02 -25.85
N LYS A 521 -14.80 -14.10 -27.05
CA LYS A 521 -15.59 -14.10 -28.29
C LYS A 521 -16.41 -15.40 -28.40
N THR A 522 -17.73 -15.27 -28.49
CA THR A 522 -18.64 -16.40 -28.71
C THR A 522 -18.40 -17.01 -30.08
N VAL A 523 -17.98 -18.27 -30.11
CA VAL A 523 -17.80 -19.03 -31.35
C VAL A 523 -19.16 -19.55 -31.81
N GLU A 524 -19.78 -18.87 -32.78
CA GLU A 524 -20.96 -19.37 -33.48
C GLU A 524 -20.63 -20.71 -34.18
N THR A 525 -20.94 -21.81 -33.51
CA THR A 525 -20.76 -23.15 -34.06
C THR A 525 -21.92 -23.42 -35.02
N THR A 526 -21.73 -23.06 -36.29
CA THR A 526 -22.71 -23.22 -37.37
C THR A 526 -23.02 -24.71 -37.63
N THR A 527 -23.89 -25.28 -36.81
CA THR A 527 -24.32 -26.67 -36.91
C THR A 527 -25.27 -26.79 -38.09
N ALA A 528 -24.79 -27.30 -39.22
CA ALA A 528 -25.59 -27.48 -40.43
C ALA A 528 -26.71 -28.51 -40.19
N VAL A 529 -27.93 -28.03 -39.94
CA VAL A 529 -29.12 -28.87 -39.75
C VAL A 529 -29.50 -29.54 -41.07
N THR A 530 -29.08 -30.79 -41.21
CA THR A 530 -29.49 -31.65 -42.32
C THR A 530 -30.86 -32.23 -42.01
N THR A 531 -31.91 -31.58 -42.50
CA THR A 531 -33.30 -32.05 -42.35
C THR A 531 -33.45 -33.47 -42.88
N THR A 532 -33.73 -34.41 -41.98
CA THR A 532 -34.14 -35.78 -42.30
C THR A 532 -35.49 -36.00 -41.66
N GLU A 533 -36.54 -36.22 -42.45
CA GLU A 533 -37.86 -36.55 -41.92
C GLU A 533 -37.84 -37.91 -41.23
N THR A 534 -38.38 -38.00 -40.01
CA THR A 534 -38.63 -39.28 -39.33
C THR A 534 -39.83 -39.12 -38.41
N THR A 535 -40.99 -39.58 -38.89
CA THR A 535 -42.26 -39.51 -38.16
C THR A 535 -42.26 -40.47 -36.96
N THR A 536 -42.24 -39.94 -35.75
CA THR A 536 -42.43 -40.73 -34.52
C THR A 536 -43.53 -40.13 -33.65
N THR A 537 -44.67 -40.81 -33.58
CA THR A 537 -45.78 -40.48 -32.67
C THR A 537 -45.53 -41.07 -31.28
N THR A 538 -45.66 -40.29 -30.20
CA THR A 538 -46.08 -40.78 -28.86
C THR A 538 -46.50 -39.62 -27.93
N THR A 539 -47.77 -39.64 -27.55
CA THR A 539 -48.38 -39.27 -26.25
C THR A 539 -47.84 -38.10 -25.41
N GLU A 540 -48.71 -37.13 -25.16
CA GLU A 540 -48.55 -36.05 -24.17
C GLU A 540 -48.60 -36.55 -22.71
N THR A 541 -47.97 -35.81 -21.80
CA THR A 541 -48.36 -35.79 -20.38
C THR A 541 -48.14 -34.38 -19.83
N THR A 542 -49.21 -33.74 -19.38
CA THR A 542 -49.24 -32.31 -19.07
C THR A 542 -48.64 -32.00 -17.68
N THR A 543 -47.67 -31.10 -17.63
CA THR A 543 -47.29 -30.37 -16.41
C THR A 543 -47.12 -28.90 -16.77
N THR A 544 -48.14 -28.09 -16.47
CA THR A 544 -48.14 -26.65 -16.79
C THR A 544 -47.39 -25.86 -15.72
N THR A 545 -46.15 -25.48 -16.03
CA THR A 545 -45.45 -24.41 -15.29
C THR A 545 -45.41 -23.19 -16.20
N THR A 546 -46.29 -22.21 -15.95
CA THR A 546 -46.30 -20.94 -16.69
C THR A 546 -45.12 -20.08 -16.24
N ILE A 547 -43.99 -20.19 -16.93
CA ILE A 547 -42.92 -19.19 -16.87
C ILE A 547 -43.28 -18.10 -17.86
N THR A 548 -43.74 -16.95 -17.36
CA THR A 548 -43.94 -15.75 -18.17
C THR A 548 -42.57 -15.13 -18.45
N THR A 549 -41.90 -15.61 -19.50
CA THR A 549 -40.66 -14.98 -19.99
C THR A 549 -41.02 -13.67 -20.68
N THR A 550 -41.00 -12.56 -19.94
CA THR A 550 -41.17 -11.22 -20.52
C THR A 550 -40.00 -10.95 -21.46
N THR A 551 -40.28 -10.82 -22.76
CA THR A 551 -39.28 -10.45 -23.75
C THR A 551 -39.08 -8.94 -23.74
N ASP A 552 -37.88 -8.46 -23.42
CA ASP A 552 -37.54 -7.04 -23.59
C ASP A 552 -37.65 -6.64 -25.06
N ILE A 553 -38.67 -5.84 -25.36
CA ILE A 553 -38.83 -5.13 -26.63
C ILE A 553 -38.14 -3.75 -26.45
N PRO A 554 -37.43 -3.21 -27.46
CA PRO A 554 -36.81 -1.88 -27.34
C PRO A 554 -37.84 -0.79 -27.01
N HIS A 555 -37.83 -0.32 -25.76
CA HIS A 555 -38.86 0.55 -25.21
C HIS A 555 -38.46 2.03 -25.27
N GLN A 556 -39.36 2.88 -25.76
CA GLN A 556 -39.24 4.34 -25.70
C GLN A 556 -39.97 4.83 -24.44
N ARG A 557 -39.26 5.44 -23.48
CA ARG A 557 -39.80 5.83 -22.16
C ARG A 557 -41.19 6.47 -22.25
N LEU A 558 -42.15 5.88 -21.53
CA LEU A 558 -43.54 6.29 -21.46
C LEU A 558 -43.90 6.44 -19.98
N SER A 559 -43.77 7.65 -19.44
CA SER A 559 -44.05 7.93 -18.04
C SER A 559 -45.45 7.45 -17.66
N GLY A 560 -45.54 6.66 -16.59
CA GLY A 560 -46.75 6.01 -16.11
C GLY A 560 -46.94 4.54 -16.53
N ASP A 561 -46.25 4.04 -17.57
CA ASP A 561 -46.37 2.66 -18.09
C ASP A 561 -45.44 1.71 -17.31
N VAL A 562 -45.88 1.29 -16.13
CA VAL A 562 -45.10 0.49 -15.17
C VAL A 562 -45.02 -0.97 -15.60
N ASP A 563 -46.04 -1.51 -16.28
CA ASP A 563 -46.01 -2.88 -16.80
C ASP A 563 -45.37 -3.03 -18.20
N CYS A 564 -45.04 -1.91 -18.85
CA CYS A 564 -44.44 -1.82 -20.20
C CYS A 564 -45.34 -2.39 -21.31
N SER A 565 -46.66 -2.24 -21.17
CA SER A 565 -47.67 -2.65 -22.15
C SER A 565 -47.76 -1.75 -23.38
N GLY A 566 -47.18 -0.54 -23.33
CA GLY A 566 -47.36 0.52 -24.32
C GLY A 566 -48.60 1.40 -24.03
N SER A 567 -49.14 1.33 -22.82
CA SER A 567 -50.32 2.07 -22.37
C SER A 567 -50.22 2.39 -20.88
N VAL A 568 -50.89 3.46 -20.45
CA VAL A 568 -50.96 3.85 -19.03
C VAL A 568 -52.39 3.66 -18.54
N ASP A 569 -52.63 2.66 -17.69
CA ASP A 569 -53.94 2.42 -17.06
C ASP A 569 -53.87 2.12 -15.54
N VAL A 570 -54.86 1.41 -15.02
CA VAL A 570 -54.97 1.03 -13.60
C VAL A 570 -54.05 -0.16 -13.28
N SER A 571 -53.67 -0.99 -14.26
CA SER A 571 -52.68 -2.06 -14.07
C SER A 571 -51.38 -1.52 -13.48
N ASP A 572 -50.87 -0.43 -14.04
CA ASP A 572 -49.63 0.25 -13.63
C ASP A 572 -49.67 0.72 -12.17
N ALA A 573 -50.74 1.43 -11.82
CA ALA A 573 -50.96 1.92 -10.47
C ALA A 573 -51.08 0.78 -9.46
N VAL A 574 -51.66 -0.36 -9.85
CA VAL A 574 -51.77 -1.57 -9.01
C VAL A 574 -50.43 -2.31 -8.90
N LEU A 575 -49.68 -2.44 -10.00
CA LEU A 575 -48.37 -3.09 -10.02
C LEU A 575 -47.37 -2.31 -9.14
N LEU A 576 -47.31 -0.99 -9.30
CA LEU A 576 -46.49 -0.10 -8.45
C LEU A 576 -46.93 -0.14 -6.98
N ALA A 577 -48.25 -0.20 -6.71
CA ALA A 577 -48.77 -0.33 -5.34
C ALA A 577 -48.39 -1.67 -4.68
N ARG A 578 -48.35 -2.77 -5.43
CA ARG A 578 -47.89 -4.07 -4.90
C ARG A 578 -46.38 -4.08 -4.67
N TYR A 579 -45.59 -3.54 -5.61
CA TYR A 579 -44.13 -3.43 -5.48
C TYR A 579 -43.70 -2.58 -4.28
N LEU A 580 -44.30 -1.40 -4.10
CA LEU A 580 -44.06 -0.54 -2.92
C LEU A 580 -44.63 -1.11 -1.60
N ALA A 581 -45.36 -2.23 -1.66
CA ALA A 581 -45.81 -3.01 -0.50
C ALA A 581 -44.96 -4.29 -0.25
N GLU A 582 -43.80 -4.41 -0.92
CA GLU A 582 -42.88 -5.56 -0.84
C GLU A 582 -43.51 -6.91 -1.25
N ASP A 583 -44.49 -6.88 -2.15
CA ASP A 583 -45.10 -8.09 -2.73
C ASP A 583 -44.11 -8.80 -3.68
N ALA A 584 -43.64 -9.98 -3.28
CA ALA A 584 -42.64 -10.75 -4.01
C ALA A 584 -43.11 -11.30 -5.38
N GLU A 585 -44.41 -11.24 -5.70
CA GLU A 585 -44.92 -11.57 -7.03
C GLU A 585 -45.03 -10.33 -7.96
N ALA A 586 -44.87 -9.12 -7.42
CA ALA A 586 -44.99 -7.86 -8.16
C ALA A 586 -43.66 -7.43 -8.78
N VAL A 587 -43.19 -8.20 -9.76
CA VAL A 587 -41.95 -7.91 -10.49
C VAL A 587 -42.17 -6.77 -11.49
N ILE A 588 -41.46 -5.66 -11.30
CA ILE A 588 -41.39 -4.53 -12.25
C ILE A 588 -40.07 -4.63 -13.02
N THR A 589 -40.08 -4.37 -14.33
CA THR A 589 -38.86 -4.31 -15.15
C THR A 589 -38.07 -3.03 -14.87
N ASN A 590 -36.80 -2.96 -15.29
CA ASN A 590 -36.01 -1.72 -15.14
C ASN A 590 -36.64 -0.55 -15.93
N ALA A 591 -37.19 -0.82 -17.12
CA ALA A 591 -37.97 0.15 -17.89
C ALA A 591 -39.26 0.57 -17.15
N GLY A 592 -39.98 -0.39 -16.55
CA GLY A 592 -41.16 -0.12 -15.74
C GLY A 592 -40.87 0.78 -14.53
N MET A 593 -39.71 0.61 -13.88
CA MET A 593 -39.26 1.50 -12.80
C MET A 593 -38.89 2.91 -13.31
N GLN A 594 -38.30 3.04 -14.50
CA GLN A 594 -38.04 4.34 -15.15
C GLN A 594 -39.33 5.03 -15.63
N ASN A 595 -40.33 4.27 -16.05
CA ASN A 595 -41.66 4.78 -16.39
C ASN A 595 -42.45 5.17 -15.12
N ALA A 596 -42.27 4.43 -14.02
CA ALA A 596 -42.93 4.67 -12.73
C ALA A 596 -42.54 6.00 -12.07
N GLU A 597 -41.28 6.46 -12.20
CA GLU A 597 -40.83 7.74 -11.62
C GLU A 597 -41.42 8.92 -12.42
N CYS A 598 -42.57 9.40 -11.97
CA CYS A 598 -43.48 10.21 -12.78
C CYS A 598 -44.15 11.36 -12.02
N ASP A 599 -44.00 11.47 -10.69
CA ASP A 599 -44.52 12.61 -9.91
C ASP A 599 -43.67 13.90 -10.00
N GLY A 600 -42.48 13.80 -10.60
CA GLY A 600 -41.53 14.91 -10.75
C GLY A 600 -40.57 15.10 -9.57
N GLN A 601 -40.52 14.16 -8.62
CA GLN A 601 -39.57 14.07 -7.52
C GLN A 601 -38.70 12.81 -7.68
N PRO A 602 -37.50 12.77 -7.05
CA PRO A 602 -36.65 11.58 -7.09
C PRO A 602 -37.14 10.50 -6.12
N ASN A 603 -36.94 9.23 -6.51
CA ASN A 603 -37.33 7.98 -5.85
C ASN A 603 -38.84 7.68 -5.93
N LEU A 604 -39.17 6.41 -6.23
CA LEU A 604 -40.56 5.92 -6.31
C LEU A 604 -41.27 6.01 -4.96
N THR A 605 -42.47 6.60 -4.96
CA THR A 605 -43.32 6.74 -3.77
C THR A 605 -44.80 6.52 -4.08
N GLY A 606 -45.66 6.63 -3.05
CA GLY A 606 -47.11 6.67 -3.24
C GLY A 606 -47.62 7.88 -4.05
N ASN A 607 -46.79 8.91 -4.28
CA ASN A 607 -47.17 10.04 -5.13
C ASN A 607 -47.22 9.66 -6.61
N ASP A 608 -46.34 8.76 -7.05
CA ASP A 608 -46.30 8.27 -8.44
C ASP A 608 -47.59 7.51 -8.77
N ILE A 609 -47.98 6.58 -7.89
CA ILE A 609 -49.29 5.89 -7.95
C ILE A 609 -50.44 6.91 -8.05
N VAL A 610 -50.41 7.94 -7.21
CA VAL A 610 -51.41 9.02 -7.21
C VAL A 610 -51.34 9.88 -8.49
N THR A 611 -50.21 9.93 -9.18
CA THR A 611 -50.04 10.71 -10.42
C THR A 611 -50.45 9.90 -11.65
N ILE A 612 -50.14 8.60 -11.71
CA ILE A 612 -50.73 7.65 -12.67
C ILE A 612 -52.26 7.68 -12.56
N LEU A 613 -52.82 7.55 -11.35
CA LEU A 613 -54.27 7.59 -11.14
C LEU A 613 -54.91 8.94 -11.53
N LYS A 614 -54.20 10.08 -11.43
CA LYS A 614 -54.68 11.37 -11.96
C LYS A 614 -54.70 11.39 -13.48
N TYR A 615 -53.69 10.83 -14.13
CA TYR A 615 -53.60 10.75 -15.59
C TYR A 615 -54.72 9.88 -16.17
N VAL A 616 -54.89 8.67 -15.63
CA VAL A 616 -55.96 7.73 -15.99
C VAL A 616 -57.36 8.31 -15.73
N ALA A 617 -57.52 9.09 -14.66
CA ALA A 617 -58.77 9.81 -14.36
C ALA A 617 -58.98 11.11 -15.17
N MET A 618 -58.09 11.44 -16.12
CA MET A 618 -58.10 12.66 -16.93
C MET A 618 -58.10 13.96 -16.10
N LEU A 619 -57.50 13.92 -14.91
CA LEU A 619 -57.29 15.08 -14.02
C LEU A 619 -56.00 15.85 -14.35
N ILE A 620 -55.09 15.22 -15.10
CA ILE A 620 -53.92 15.82 -15.76
C ILE A 620 -53.83 15.29 -17.19
N ASP A 621 -53.33 16.10 -18.12
CA ASP A 621 -53.17 15.77 -19.54
C ASP A 621 -51.77 15.22 -19.87
N LYS A 622 -50.82 15.35 -18.94
CA LYS A 622 -49.45 14.84 -19.01
C LYS A 622 -48.85 14.66 -17.62
N PHE A 623 -47.74 13.94 -17.53
CA PHE A 623 -46.96 13.82 -16.31
C PHE A 623 -46.07 15.07 -16.06
N PRO A 624 -45.72 15.37 -14.79
CA PRO A 624 -44.80 16.44 -14.38
C PRO A 624 -43.30 16.06 -14.50
N VAL A 625 -42.92 15.33 -15.56
CA VAL A 625 -41.53 14.95 -15.90
C VAL A 625 -41.17 15.31 -17.34
#